data_AF-A0A973WTM0-F1
#
_entry.id   AF-A0A973WTM0-F1
#
_cell.length_a   1.000
_cell.length_b   1.000
_cell.length_c   1.000
_cell.angle_alpha   90.00
_cell.angle_beta   90.00
_cell.angle_gamma   90.00
#
_symmetry.space_group_name_H-M   'P 1'
#
loop_
_entity.id
_entity.type
_entity.pdbx_description
1 polymer ?
#
loop_
_entity_poly.entity_id
_entity_poly.type
_entity_poly.pdbx_seq_one_letter_code
_entity_poly.pdbx_strand_id
1 'polypeptide(L)' 'MKRTPIEIPPKVARRFAAHLQAYHAEQDANRRDEIAAEARHMLLEHIPAGSKLRVSEVKELFELMRGEP' A
#
# COMPACT_ATOMS: atom_id res chain seq x y z
N MET A 1 -2.89 26.79 -4.28
CA MET A 1 -2.32 25.63 -5.03
C MET A 1 -3.37 24.54 -5.10
N LYS A 2 -3.84 24.18 -6.30
CA LYS A 2 -4.79 23.08 -6.50
C LYS A 2 -4.02 21.77 -6.37
N ARG A 3 -4.24 21.02 -5.28
CA ARG A 3 -3.81 19.62 -5.19
C ARG A 3 -4.64 18.84 -6.20
N THR A 4 -4.11 18.57 -7.38
CA THR A 4 -4.74 17.63 -8.31
C THR A 4 -4.81 16.28 -7.59
N PRO A 5 -6.00 15.69 -7.40
CA PRO A 5 -6.12 14.38 -6.79
C PRO A 5 -5.27 13.40 -7.61
N ILE A 6 -4.46 12.59 -6.95
CA ILE A 6 -3.80 11.47 -7.61
C ILE A 6 -4.95 10.54 -8.04
N GLU A 7 -5.22 10.47 -9.35
CA GLU A 7 -6.20 9.55 -9.91
C GLU A 7 -5.66 8.13 -9.82
N ILE A 8 -5.77 7.53 -8.64
CA ILE A 8 -5.53 6.10 -8.43
C ILE A 8 -6.72 5.38 -9.06
N PRO A 9 -6.52 4.48 -10.05
CA PRO A 9 -7.62 3.73 -10.62
C PRO A 9 -8.37 2.96 -9.52
N PRO A 10 -9.71 2.90 -9.51
CA PRO A 10 -10.47 2.26 -8.44
C PRO A 10 -10.12 0.78 -8.25
N LYS A 11 -9.63 0.11 -9.30
CA LYS A 11 -9.10 -1.25 -9.22
C LYS A 11 -7.85 -1.36 -8.33
N VAL A 12 -6.97 -0.38 -8.40
CA VAL A 12 -5.72 -0.27 -7.62
C VAL A 12 -6.07 0.01 -6.17
N ALA A 13 -7.00 0.93 -5.90
CA ALA A 13 -7.48 1.21 -4.55
C ALA A 13 -8.11 -0.03 -3.87
N ARG A 14 -8.96 -0.78 -4.59
CA ARG A 14 -9.55 -2.02 -4.07
C ARG A 14 -8.50 -3.08 -3.75
N ARG A 15 -7.51 -3.23 -4.64
CA ARG A 15 -6.44 -4.21 -4.44
C ARG A 15 -5.51 -3.79 -3.31
N PHE A 16 -5.25 -2.50 -3.11
CA PHE A 16 -4.53 -1.99 -1.95
C PHE A 16 -5.28 -2.30 -0.64
N ALA A 17 -6.60 -2.06 -0.59
CA ALA A 17 -7.42 -2.40 0.57
C ALA A 17 -7.43 -3.91 0.87
N ALA A 18 -7.40 -4.76 -0.15
CA ALA A 18 -7.28 -6.21 0.04
C ALA A 18 -5.92 -6.60 0.68
N HIS A 19 -4.81 -6.02 0.22
CA HIS A 19 -3.50 -6.24 0.85
C HIS A 19 -3.45 -5.70 2.28
N LEU A 20 -4.06 -4.54 2.55
CA LEU A 20 -4.18 -3.97 3.90
C LEU A 20 -4.89 -4.97 4.85
N GLN A 21 -6.02 -5.51 4.42
CA GLN A 21 -6.76 -6.52 5.20
C GLN A 21 -5.94 -7.80 5.41
N ALA A 22 -5.30 -8.31 4.36
CA ALA A 22 -4.46 -9.50 4.43
C ALA A 22 -3.26 -9.29 5.37
N TYR A 23 -2.60 -8.13 5.29
CA TYR A 23 -1.46 -7.77 6.14
C TYR A 23 -1.85 -7.77 7.63
N HIS A 24 -3.03 -7.23 7.94
CA HIS A 24 -3.52 -7.18 9.32
C HIS A 24 -4.04 -8.52 9.84
N ALA A 25 -4.53 -9.40 8.96
CA ALA A 25 -5.00 -10.74 9.32
C ALA A 25 -3.86 -11.77 9.45
N GLU A 26 -2.78 -11.59 8.69
CA GLU A 26 -1.61 -12.48 8.73
C GLU A 26 -0.85 -12.30 10.05
N GLN A 27 -0.31 -13.38 10.60
CA GLN A 27 0.47 -13.39 11.86
C GLN A 27 1.95 -13.63 11.60
N ASP A 28 2.30 -14.30 10.50
CA ASP A 28 3.68 -14.56 10.11
C ASP A 28 4.36 -13.29 9.58
N ALA A 29 5.55 -13.00 10.11
CA ALA A 29 6.29 -11.78 9.76
C ALA A 29 6.78 -11.81 8.30
N ASN A 30 7.23 -12.96 7.81
CA ASN A 30 7.74 -13.08 6.45
C ASN A 30 6.61 -12.89 5.43
N ARG A 31 5.46 -13.50 5.67
CA ARG A 31 4.27 -13.31 4.82
C ARG A 31 3.75 -11.89 4.84
N ARG A 32 3.80 -11.20 5.99
CA ARG A 32 3.48 -9.77 6.07
C ARG A 32 4.40 -8.93 5.19
N ASP A 33 5.71 -9.26 5.18
CA ASP A 33 6.67 -8.60 4.30
C ASP A 33 6.41 -8.90 2.82
N GLU A 34 5.99 -10.12 2.47
CA GLU A 34 5.55 -10.47 1.11
C GLU A 34 4.34 -9.62 0.67
N ILE A 35 3.29 -9.54 1.50
CA ILE A 35 2.09 -8.74 1.23
C ILE A 35 2.45 -7.25 1.02
N ALA A 36 3.32 -6.71 1.87
CA ALA A 36 3.78 -5.33 1.75
C ALA A 36 4.64 -5.11 0.49
N ALA A 37 5.44 -6.10 0.08
CA ALA A 37 6.22 -6.04 -1.15
C ALA A 37 5.32 -6.09 -2.40
N GLU A 38 4.26 -6.91 -2.40
CA GLU A 38 3.26 -6.94 -3.47
C GLU A 38 2.51 -5.61 -3.60
N ALA A 39 2.05 -5.05 -2.48
CA ALA A 39 1.38 -3.76 -2.45
C ALA A 39 2.30 -2.63 -2.93
N ARG A 40 3.58 -2.67 -2.53
CA ARG A 40 4.60 -1.74 -3.02
C ARG A 40 4.78 -1.81 -4.53
N HIS A 41 4.89 -3.02 -5.09
CA HIS A 41 5.07 -3.20 -6.53
C HIS A 41 3.90 -2.59 -7.30
N MET A 42 2.67 -2.90 -6.87
CA MET A 42 1.46 -2.33 -7.47
C MET A 42 1.43 -0.80 -7.40
N LEU A 43 1.81 -0.21 -6.25
CA LEU A 43 1.86 1.25 -6.12
C LEU A 43 2.93 1.85 -7.04
N LEU A 44 4.08 1.20 -7.17
CA LEU A 44 5.16 1.64 -8.05
C LEU A 44 4.77 1.66 -9.53
N GLU A 45 3.89 0.77 -9.97
CA GLU A 45 3.35 0.76 -11.34
C GLU A 45 2.48 2.00 -11.65
N HIS A 46 1.97 2.69 -10.63
CA HIS A 46 1.03 3.80 -10.78
C HIS A 46 1.58 5.17 -10.35
N ILE A 47 2.71 5.23 -9.66
CA ILE A 47 3.38 6.49 -9.30
C ILE A 47 4.44 6.86 -10.35
N PRO A 48 4.74 8.15 -10.54
CA PRO A 48 5.71 8.58 -11.53
C PRO A 48 7.09 7.95 -11.31
N ALA A 49 7.73 7.59 -12.43
CA ALA A 49 9.06 7.01 -12.45
C ALA A 49 10.06 7.87 -11.68
N GLY A 50 10.80 7.26 -10.75
CA GLY A 50 11.71 7.96 -9.83
C GLY A 50 11.17 8.11 -8.41
N SER A 51 9.90 7.80 -8.17
CA SER A 51 9.35 7.72 -6.82
C SER A 51 9.96 6.54 -6.06
N LYS A 52 10.58 6.82 -4.91
CA LYS A 52 11.15 5.80 -4.03
C LYS A 52 10.12 5.47 -2.95
N LEU A 53 9.51 4.31 -3.06
CA LEU A 53 8.68 3.73 -2.00
C LEU A 53 9.44 2.53 -1.43
N ARG A 54 9.68 2.46 -0.12
CA ARG A 54 10.26 1.28 0.54
C ARG A 54 9.16 0.37 1.10
N VAL A 55 9.47 -0.91 1.28
CA VAL A 55 8.52 -1.87 1.89
C VAL A 55 8.16 -1.44 3.32
N SER A 56 9.14 -0.93 4.09
CA SER A 56 8.89 -0.38 5.43
C SER A 56 7.88 0.76 5.42
N GLU A 57 7.91 1.64 4.42
CA GLU A 57 6.96 2.76 4.28
C GLU A 57 5.55 2.26 3.96
N VAL A 58 5.42 1.17 3.20
CA VAL A 58 4.12 0.53 2.95
C VAL A 58 3.57 -0.16 4.21
N LYS A 59 4.44 -0.79 5.00
CA LYS A 59 4.06 -1.38 6.29
C LYS A 59 3.59 -0.32 7.28
N GLU A 60 4.30 0.81 7.38
CA GLU A 60 3.86 1.96 8.18
C GLU A 60 2.51 2.49 7.69
N LEU A 61 2.31 2.61 6.37
CA LEU A 61 1.03 3.04 5.81
C LEU A 61 -0.11 2.09 6.21
N PHE A 62 0.13 0.78 6.15
CA PHE A 62 -0.85 -0.20 6.61
C PHE A 62 -1.17 -0.05 8.09
N GLU A 63 -0.16 0.07 8.95
CA GLU A 63 -0.37 0.27 10.39
C GLU A 63 -1.11 1.57 10.71
N LEU A 64 -0.84 2.66 9.97
CA LEU A 64 -1.57 3.93 10.11
C LEU A 64 -3.05 3.79 9.74
N MET A 65 -3.34 3.05 8.68
CA MET A 65 -4.72 2.85 8.19
C MET A 65 -5.53 1.86 9.04
N ARG A 66 -4.90 1.15 9.97
CA ARG A 66 -5.59 0.35 10.99
C ARG A 66 -6.32 1.21 12.04
N GLY A 67 -5.90 2.47 12.16
CA GLY A 67 -6.32 3.40 13.21
C GLY A 67 -7.31 4.49 12.79
N GLU A 68 -7.83 4.47 11.56
CA GLU A 68 -8.97 5.33 11.20
C GLU A 68 -10.29 4.60 11.58
N PRO A 69 -11.04 5.10 12.58
CA PRO A 69 -12.34 4.53 12.99
C PRO A 69 -13.47 4.79 11.97
#